data_AF-A0A658NPB3-F1
#
_entry.id   AF-A0A658NPB3-F1
#
_cell.length_a   1.000
_cell.length_b   1.000
_cell.length_c   1.000
_cell.angle_alpha   90.00
_cell.angle_beta   90.00
_cell.angle_gamma   90.00
#
_symmetry.space_group_name_H-M   'P 1'
#
loop_
_entity.id
_entity.type
_entity.pdbx_description
1 polymer ?
#
loop_
_entity_poly.entity_id
_entity_poly.type
_entity_poly.pdbx_seq_one_letter_code
_entity_poly.pdbx_strand_id
1 'polypeptide(L)'
;LGLELGLGTIFLAHVTFCLSYVAMVVLGRLQDFDYSIVEAAQDLGAGWWTTLWRVLLPLLMPGIVAGGLLAFTLSIDDFVITFFVAGPGSTTLPIRIYS
;
A
#
# COMPACT_ATOMS: atom_id res chain seq x y z
N LEU A 1 -9.59 -0.07 24.01
CA LEU A 1 -10.35 -0.03 22.74
C LEU A 1 -11.34 -1.19 22.58
N GLY A 2 -11.31 -2.28 23.36
CA GLY A 2 -12.37 -3.31 23.32
C GLY A 2 -12.54 -4.00 21.96
N LEU A 3 -11.54 -3.90 21.08
CA LEU A 3 -11.56 -4.53 19.77
C LEU A 3 -11.20 -6.00 19.93
N GLU A 4 -12.08 -6.87 19.44
CA GLU A 4 -11.80 -8.30 19.37
C GLU A 4 -10.76 -8.57 18.28
N LEU A 5 -9.80 -9.44 18.60
CA LEU A 5 -8.81 -9.92 17.66
C LEU A 5 -9.51 -10.77 16.58
N GLY A 6 -9.10 -10.65 15.32
CA GLY A 6 -9.73 -11.34 14.20
C GLY A 6 -9.17 -10.91 12.85
N LEU A 7 -9.90 -11.22 11.77
CA LEU A 7 -9.49 -10.83 10.41
C LEU A 7 -9.36 -9.30 10.24
N GLY A 8 -10.16 -8.51 10.96
CA GLY A 8 -10.10 -7.05 10.91
C GLY A 8 -8.81 -6.48 11.52
N THR A 9 -8.36 -7.01 12.65
CA THR A 9 -7.09 -6.61 13.27
C THR A 9 -5.89 -7.07 12.45
N ILE A 10 -5.96 -8.26 11.84
CA ILE A 10 -4.96 -8.74 10.87
C ILE A 10 -4.87 -7.78 9.69
N PHE A 11 -6.01 -7.44 9.08
CA PHE A 11 -6.04 -6.52 7.94
C PHE A 11 -5.42 -5.17 8.28
N LEU A 12 -5.82 -4.55 9.41
CA LEU A 12 -5.27 -3.26 9.83
C LEU A 12 -3.76 -3.33 10.10
N ALA A 13 -3.28 -4.40 10.74
CA ALA A 13 -1.86 -4.57 11.02
C ALA A 13 -1.03 -4.72 9.74
N HIS A 14 -1.53 -5.50 8.78
CA HIS A 14 -0.88 -5.68 7.48
C HIS A 14 -0.89 -4.39 6.66
N VAL A 15 -2.00 -3.65 6.65
CA VAL A 15 -2.11 -2.37 5.95
C VAL A 15 -1.13 -1.35 6.50
N THR A 16 -1.08 -1.15 7.82
CA THR A 16 -0.17 -0.16 8.42
C THR A 16 1.30 -0.53 8.21
N PHE A 17 1.63 -1.82 8.33
CA PHE A 17 2.98 -2.31 8.07
C PHE A 17 3.38 -2.14 6.60
N CYS A 18 2.59 -2.68 5.67
CA CYS A 18 2.90 -2.67 4.25
C CYS A 18 2.87 -1.27 3.64
N LEU A 19 2.04 -0.36 4.16
CA LEU A 19 1.96 1.02 3.68
C LEU A 19 3.31 1.72 3.69
N SER A 20 4.16 1.46 4.69
CA SER A 20 5.50 2.05 4.76
C SER A 20 6.39 1.62 3.59
N TYR A 21 6.34 0.34 3.21
CA TYR A 21 7.06 -0.20 2.06
C TYR A 21 6.52 0.34 0.74
N VAL A 22 5.20 0.36 0.55
CA VAL A 22 4.58 0.93 -0.66
C VAL A 22 4.96 2.40 -0.80
N ALA A 23 4.88 3.18 0.28
CA ALA A 23 5.25 4.59 0.27
C ALA A 23 6.71 4.79 -0.12
N MET A 24 7.63 3.96 0.39
CA MET A 24 9.05 4.03 0.02
C MET A 24 9.28 3.73 -1.46
N VAL A 25 8.60 2.73 -2.03
CA VAL A 25 8.70 2.38 -3.46
C VAL A 25 8.14 3.51 -4.34
N VAL A 26 6.98 4.06 -3.99
CA VAL A 26 6.37 5.17 -4.73
C VAL A 26 7.20 6.44 -4.62
N LEU A 27 7.76 6.74 -3.45
CA LEU A 27 8.64 7.89 -3.25
C LEU A 27 9.90 7.79 -4.12
N GLY A 28 10.48 6.59 -4.26
CA GLY A 28 11.60 6.38 -5.18
C GLY A 28 11.26 6.73 -6.63
N ARG A 29 10.02 6.48 -7.09
CA ARG A 29 9.56 6.92 -8.43
C ARG A 29 9.32 8.42 -8.52
N LEU A 30 8.93 9.05 -7.42
CA LEU A 30 8.71 10.48 -7.36
C LEU A 30 10.03 11.27 -7.39
N GLN A 31 11.15 10.68 -6.96
CA GLN A 31 12.47 11.33 -7.02
C GLN A 31 12.96 11.56 -8.45
N ASP A 32 12.64 10.64 -9.37
CA ASP A 32 12.98 10.75 -10.79
C ASP A 32 11.89 11.49 -11.61
N PHE A 33 10.87 12.03 -10.93
CA PHE A 33 9.71 12.63 -11.58
C PHE A 33 9.99 14.05 -12.05
N ASP A 34 9.76 14.30 -13.34
CA ASP A 34 9.80 15.64 -13.90
C ASP A 34 8.49 16.39 -13.60
N TYR A 35 8.56 17.31 -12.63
CA TYR A 35 7.42 18.13 -12.22
C TYR A 35 6.94 19.12 -13.29
N SER A 36 7.73 19.39 -14.32
CA SER A 36 7.32 20.29 -15.41
C SER A 36 6.08 19.80 -16.16
N ILE A 37 5.82 18.48 -16.18
CA ILE A 37 4.62 17.90 -16.80
C ILE A 37 3.35 18.29 -16.02
N VAL A 38 3.45 18.41 -14.69
CA VAL A 38 2.34 18.83 -13.82
C VAL A 38 2.06 20.31 -14.00
N GLU A 39 3.11 21.13 -14.06
CA GLU A 39 3.02 22.56 -14.34
C GLU A 39 2.40 22.82 -15.71
N ALA A 40 2.87 22.11 -16.76
CA ALA A 40 2.31 22.23 -18.10
C ALA A 40 0.82 21.86 -18.16
N ALA A 41 0.37 20.86 -17.40
CA ALA A 41 -1.05 20.52 -17.31
C ALA A 41 -1.86 21.67 -16.68
N GLN A 42 -1.34 22.32 -15.64
CA GLN A 42 -1.98 23.46 -14.99
C GLN A 42 -1.99 24.71 -15.89
N ASP A 43 -0.91 24.95 -16.63
CA ASP A 43 -0.81 26.05 -17.61
C ASP A 43 -1.82 25.92 -18.75
N LEU A 44 -2.13 24.68 -19.16
CA LEU A 44 -3.21 24.36 -20.11
C LEU A 44 -4.62 24.49 -19.49
N GLY A 45 -4.73 24.94 -18.24
CA GLY A 45 -5.99 25.18 -17.53
C GLY A 45 -6.56 23.95 -16.81
N ALA A 46 -5.80 22.85 -16.66
CA ALA A 46 -6.27 21.71 -15.88
C ALA A 46 -6.25 22.03 -14.38
N GLY A 47 -7.40 21.87 -13.71
CA GLY A 47 -7.47 21.97 -12.26
C GLY A 47 -6.76 20.83 -11.53
N TRP A 48 -6.45 21.01 -10.25
CA TRP A 48 -5.73 20.05 -9.40
C TRP A 48 -6.24 18.61 -9.52
N TRP A 49 -7.57 18.40 -9.46
CA TRP A 49 -8.13 17.05 -9.56
C TRP A 49 -7.93 16.42 -10.94
N THR A 50 -8.03 17.21 -12.01
CA THR A 50 -7.77 16.73 -13.37
C THR A 50 -6.29 16.34 -13.50
N THR A 51 -5.38 17.19 -13.02
CA THR A 51 -3.94 16.92 -13.05
C THR A 51 -3.57 15.70 -12.20
N LEU A 52 -4.16 15.54 -11.01
CA LEU A 52 -3.94 14.36 -10.17
C LEU A 52 -4.36 13.07 -10.90
N TRP A 53 -5.59 13.00 -11.40
CA TRP A 53 -6.15 11.76 -11.96
C TRP A 53 -5.64 11.43 -13.37
N ARG A 54 -5.35 12.44 -14.20
CA ARG A 54 -4.96 12.25 -15.60
C ARG A 54 -3.46 12.33 -15.85
N VAL A 55 -2.70 12.91 -14.94
CA VAL A 55 -1.25 13.11 -15.10
C VAL A 55 -0.50 12.41 -13.98
N LEU A 56 -0.66 12.85 -12.74
CA LEU A 56 0.15 12.36 -11.61
C LEU A 56 -0.09 10.86 -11.33
N LEU A 57 -1.35 10.43 -11.19
CA LEU A 57 -1.69 9.03 -10.88
C LEU A 57 -1.18 8.07 -11.95
N PRO A 58 -1.48 8.25 -13.26
CA PRO A 58 -0.97 7.38 -14.32
C PRO A 58 0.56 7.33 -14.37
N LEU A 59 1.25 8.44 -14.10
CA LEU A 59 2.71 8.46 -14.04
C LEU A 59 3.26 7.70 -12.84
N LEU A 60 2.59 7.75 -11.69
CA LEU A 60 2.96 7.01 -10.48
C LEU A 60 2.48 5.54 -10.49
N MET A 61 1.54 5.17 -11.35
CA MET A 61 0.95 3.82 -11.42
C MET A 61 1.98 2.70 -11.47
N PRO A 62 3.06 2.75 -12.28
CA PRO A 62 4.07 1.69 -12.29
C PRO A 62 4.73 1.50 -10.91
N GLY A 63 4.97 2.59 -10.18
CA GLY A 63 5.48 2.55 -8.81
C GLY A 63 4.48 2.00 -7.80
N ILE A 64 3.21 2.41 -7.93
CA ILE A 64 2.11 1.92 -7.08
C ILE A 64 1.92 0.41 -7.27
N VAL A 65 1.92 -0.07 -8.51
CA VAL A 65 1.80 -1.50 -8.83
C VAL A 65 3.00 -2.28 -8.28
N ALA A 66 4.22 -1.78 -8.46
CA ALA A 66 5.43 -2.40 -7.91
C ALA A 66 5.38 -2.48 -6.37
N GLY A 67 4.99 -1.38 -5.71
CA GLY A 67 4.79 -1.36 -4.26
C GLY A 67 3.68 -2.32 -3.80
N GLY A 68 2.58 -2.38 -4.54
CA GLY A 68 1.47 -3.30 -4.26
C GLY A 68 1.88 -4.77 -4.35
N LEU A 69 2.69 -5.15 -5.35
CA LEU A 69 3.23 -6.51 -5.46
C LEU A 69 4.18 -6.85 -4.31
N LEU A 70 5.02 -5.90 -3.88
CA LEU A 70 5.87 -6.06 -2.71
C LEU A 70 5.03 -6.25 -1.43
N ALA A 71 4.03 -5.39 -1.21
CA ALA A 71 3.11 -5.49 -0.08
C ALA A 71 2.35 -6.83 -0.05
N PHE A 72 1.89 -7.30 -1.22
CA PHE A 72 1.25 -8.61 -1.34
C PHE A 72 2.19 -9.74 -0.94
N THR A 73 3.45 -9.68 -1.39
CA THR A 73 4.48 -10.67 -1.06
C THR A 73 4.75 -10.70 0.44
N LEU A 74 4.92 -9.52 1.06
CA LEU A 74 5.14 -9.41 2.52
C LEU A 74 3.92 -9.88 3.32
N SER A 75 2.71 -9.57 2.85
CA SER A 75 1.48 -9.91 3.55
C SER A 75 1.16 -11.41 3.49
N ILE A 76 1.43 -12.07 2.37
CA ILE A 76 1.05 -13.48 2.19
C ILE A 76 1.92 -14.44 3.01
N ASP A 77 3.18 -14.09 3.26
CA ASP A 77 4.12 -14.93 4.01
C ASP A 77 4.24 -14.56 5.50
N ASP A 78 3.69 -13.42 5.93
CA ASP A 78 3.87 -12.96 7.30
C ASP A 78 3.11 -13.84 8.32
N PHE A 79 3.92 -14.50 9.14
CA PHE A 79 3.47 -15.22 10.32
C PHE A 79 3.45 -14.34 11.57
N VAL A 80 4.49 -13.52 11.78
CA VAL A 80 4.76 -12.89 13.08
C VAL A 80 3.69 -11.86 13.43
N ILE A 81 3.41 -10.91 12.53
CA ILE A 81 2.40 -9.88 12.79
C ILE A 81 1.04 -10.55 12.93
N THR A 82 0.71 -11.44 11.99
CA THR A 82 -0.56 -12.18 11.99
C THR A 82 -0.78 -12.95 13.29
N PHE A 83 0.23 -13.65 13.81
CA PHE A 83 0.12 -14.45 15.03
C PHE A 83 -0.24 -13.60 16.26
N PHE A 84 0.31 -12.40 16.38
CA PHE A 84 0.04 -11.52 17.52
C PHE A 84 -1.32 -10.83 17.47
N VAL A 85 -1.90 -10.67 16.27
CA VAL A 85 -3.19 -9.97 16.11
C VAL A 85 -4.33 -10.88 15.67
N ALA A 86 -4.08 -12.19 15.51
CA ALA A 86 -5.10 -13.18 15.20
C ALA A 86 -5.96 -13.49 16.44
N GLY A 87 -7.27 -13.56 16.24
CA GLY A 87 -8.22 -14.07 17.23
C GLY A 87 -8.81 -15.43 16.86
N PRO A 88 -9.69 -15.97 17.71
CA PRO A 88 -10.37 -17.24 17.47
C PRO A 88 -11.05 -17.28 16.10
N GLY A 89 -10.83 -18.35 15.34
CA GLY A 89 -11.42 -18.52 14.00
C GLY A 89 -10.74 -17.74 12.86
N SER A 90 -9.71 -16.94 13.13
CA SER A 90 -8.96 -16.16 12.11
C SER A 90 -7.61 -16.76 11.75
N THR A 91 -7.61 -18.05 11.41
CA THR A 91 -6.39 -18.78 11.06
C THR A 91 -6.02 -18.56 9.58
N THR A 92 -4.91 -17.89 9.32
CA THR A 92 -4.33 -17.76 7.98
C THR A 92 -3.49 -18.98 7.61
N LEU A 93 -3.12 -19.10 6.33
CA LEU A 93 -2.24 -20.16 5.83
C LEU A 93 -0.91 -20.25 6.62
N PRO A 94 -0.16 -19.15 6.85
CA PRO A 94 1.07 -19.21 7.63
C PRO A 94 0.88 -19.71 9.07
N ILE A 95 -0.19 -19.26 9.74
CA ILE A 95 -0.52 -19.73 11.11
C ILE A 95 -0.81 -21.23 11.11
N ARG A 96 -1.59 -21.71 10.14
CA ARG A 96 -1.97 -23.13 10.02
C ARG A 96 -0.80 -24.06 9.73
N ILE A 97 0.24 -23.60 9.06
CA ILE A 97 1.42 -24.41 8.78
C ILE A 97 2.29 -24.55 10.04
N TYR A 98 2.29 -23.54 10.92
CA TYR A 98 3.11 -23.51 12.13
C TYR A 98 2.48 -24.23 13.34
N SER A 99 1.14 -24.24 13.45
CA SER A 99 0.37 -24.87 14.55
C SER A 99 -0.11 -26.27 14.21
#